data_AF-A0A968GP87-F1
#
_entry.id   AF-A0A968GP87-F1
#
_cell.length_a   1.000
_cell.length_b   1.000
_cell.length_c   1.000
_cell.angle_alpha   90.00
_cell.angle_beta   90.00
_cell.angle_gamma   90.00
#
_symmetry.space_group_name_H-M   'P 1'
#
loop_
_entity.id
_entity.type
_entity.pdbx_description
1 polymer ?
#
loop_
_entity_poly.entity_id
_entity_poly.type
_entity_poly.pdbx_seq_one_letter_code
_entity_poly.pdbx_strand_id
1 'polypeptide(L)' 'MHIRLRPVIISDLPILFEQQADPESSAMAAFPSRTKEEFDTHWAKIMADDSVFLRVFVVDGQVAGQLVSW' A
#
# COMPACT_ATOMS: atom_id res chain seq x y z
N MET A 1 -3.05 17.21 13.62
CA MET A 1 -2.37 16.05 13.00
C MET A 1 -2.52 14.85 13.91
N HIS A 2 -3.53 14.03 13.65
CA HIS A 2 -3.73 12.74 14.30
C HIS A 2 -3.22 11.65 13.37
N ILE A 3 -2.23 10.88 13.85
CA ILE A 3 -1.63 9.78 13.11
C ILE A 3 -1.98 8.47 13.80
N ARG A 4 -2.41 7.48 13.02
CA ARG A 4 -2.63 6.11 13.51
C ARG A 4 -2.07 5.09 12.53
N LEU A 5 -1.54 4.00 13.09
CA LEU A 5 -1.21 2.79 12.35
C LEU A 5 -2.33 1.76 12.56
N ARG A 6 -2.82 1.14 11.48
CA ARG A 6 -3.84 0.06 11.56
C ARG A 6 -3.59 -1.03 10.50
N PRO A 7 -4.17 -2.24 10.65
CA PRO A 7 -4.17 -3.24 9.59
C PRO A 7 -4.69 -2.67 8.27
N VAL A 8 -4.08 -3.12 7.16
CA VAL A 8 -4.62 -2.87 5.81
C VAL A 8 -5.99 -3.56 5.70
N ILE A 9 -6.94 -2.90 5.06
CA ILE A 9 -8.23 -3.49 4.68
C ILE A 9 -8.41 -3.38 3.17
N ILE A 10 -9.31 -4.18 2.60
CA ILE A 10 -9.53 -4.26 1.15
C ILE A 10 -9.83 -2.88 0.52
N SER A 11 -10.57 -2.02 1.23
CA SER A 11 -10.90 -0.67 0.73
C SER A 11 -9.71 0.29 0.66
N ASP A 12 -8.56 -0.06 1.24
CA ASP A 12 -7.33 0.74 1.10
C ASP A 12 -6.64 0.48 -0.24
N LEU A 13 -6.85 -0.70 -0.85
CA LEU A 13 -6.10 -1.14 -2.03
C LEU A 13 -6.17 -0.18 -3.22
N PRO A 14 -7.33 0.45 -3.56
CA PRO A 14 -7.35 1.46 -4.62
C PRO A 14 -6.44 2.65 -4.31
N ILE A 15 -6.42 3.13 -3.06
CA ILE A 15 -5.58 4.26 -2.63
C ILE A 15 -4.09 3.87 -2.72
N LEU A 16 -3.75 2.68 -2.24
CA LEU A 16 -2.38 2.17 -2.27
C LEU A 16 -1.89 1.93 -3.70
N PHE A 17 -2.78 1.55 -4.62
CA PHE A 17 -2.46 1.43 -6.03
C PHE A 17 -2.15 2.79 -6.65
N GLU A 18 -3.00 3.80 -6.42
CA GLU A 18 -2.77 5.16 -6.93
C GLU A 18 -1.43 5.73 -6.41
N GLN A 19 -1.14 5.54 -5.12
CA GLN A 19 0.13 5.97 -4.52
C GLN A 19 1.35 5.27 -5.14
N GLN A 20 1.27 3.97 -5.43
CA GLN A 20 2.36 3.20 -6.04
C GLN A 20 2.48 3.40 -7.56
N ALA A 21 1.39 3.81 -8.21
CA ALA A 21 1.32 4.11 -9.63
C ALA A 21 1.69 5.57 -9.95
N ASP A 22 1.88 6.41 -8.94
CA ASP A 22 2.30 7.79 -9.12
C ASP A 22 3.63 7.86 -9.88
N PRO A 23 3.65 8.46 -11.08
CA PRO A 23 4.85 8.51 -11.92
C PRO A 23 6.01 9.26 -11.28
N GLU A 24 5.74 10.30 -10.49
CA GLU A 24 6.77 11.07 -9.80
C GLU A 24 7.44 10.22 -8.72
N SER A 25 6.65 9.59 -7.86
CA SER A 25 7.14 8.68 -6.80
C SER A 25 7.94 7.52 -7.39
N SER A 26 7.45 6.92 -8.48
CA SER A 26 8.09 5.77 -9.13
C SER A 26 9.43 6.15 -9.80
N ALA A 27 9.48 7.33 -10.43
CA ALA A 27 10.72 7.88 -10.96
C ALA A 27 11.73 8.20 -9.84
N MET A 28 11.25 8.79 -8.74
CA MET A 28 12.08 9.14 -7.57
C MET A 28 12.67 7.90 -6.87
N ALA A 29 11.89 6.82 -6.79
CA ALA A 29 12.33 5.54 -6.23
C ALA A 29 13.20 4.71 -7.18
N ALA A 30 13.31 5.11 -8.46
CA ALA A 30 13.89 4.31 -9.54
C ALA A 30 13.31 2.86 -9.59
N PHE A 31 12.02 2.74 -9.28
CA PHE A 31 11.32 1.47 -9.19
C PHE A 31 10.03 1.54 -10.02
N PRO A 32 9.95 0.82 -11.16
CA PRO A 32 8.77 0.85 -12.01
C PRO A 32 7.51 0.43 -11.27
N SER A 33 6.42 1.16 -11.48
CA SER A 33 5.11 0.80 -10.93
C SER A 33 4.61 -0.50 -11.55
N ARG A 34 3.86 -1.27 -10.76
CA ARG A 34 3.12 -2.44 -11.25
C ARG A 34 1.92 -2.00 -12.09
N THR A 35 1.52 -2.83 -13.04
CA THR A 35 0.18 -2.77 -13.60
C THR A 35 -0.87 -3.08 -12.53
N LYS A 36 -2.15 -2.76 -12.80
CA LYS A 36 -3.23 -3.05 -11.86
C LYS A 36 -3.36 -4.54 -11.54
N GLU A 37 -3.22 -5.40 -12.55
CA GLU A 37 -3.30 -6.86 -12.39
C GLU A 37 -2.15 -7.43 -11.54
N GLU A 38 -0.92 -6.97 -11.78
CA GLU A 38 0.25 -7.35 -10.99
C GLU A 38 0.13 -6.87 -9.54
N PHE A 39 -0.40 -5.67 -9.32
CA PHE A 39 -0.70 -5.15 -8.00
C PHE A 39 -1.73 -6.03 -7.28
N ASP A 40 -2.87 -6.31 -7.91
CA ASP A 40 -3.95 -7.08 -7.28
C ASP A 40 -3.49 -8.51 -6.94
N THR A 41 -2.74 -9.14 -7.85
CA THR A 41 -2.14 -10.46 -7.62
C THR A 41 -1.16 -10.46 -6.45
N HIS A 42 -0.28 -9.45 -6.38
CA HIS A 42 0.66 -9.32 -5.28
C HIS A 42 -0.05 -9.13 -3.94
N TRP A 43 -1.03 -8.24 -3.88
CA TRP A 43 -1.79 -7.94 -2.65
C TRP A 43 -2.62 -9.11 -2.17
N ALA A 44 -3.27 -9.85 -3.07
CA ALA A 44 -3.98 -11.07 -2.72
C ALA A 44 -3.06 -12.09 -2.03
N LYS A 45 -1.83 -12.24 -2.54
CA LYS A 45 -0.83 -13.14 -1.94
C LYS A 45 -0.42 -12.71 -0.54
N ILE A 46 -0.01 -11.45 -0.36
CA ILE A 46 0.52 -10.99 0.94
C ILE A 46 -0.56 -10.81 2.01
N MET A 47 -1.81 -10.51 1.62
CA MET A 47 -2.92 -10.42 2.56
C MET A 47 -3.43 -11.80 3.03
N ALA A 48 -3.12 -12.87 2.29
CA ALA A 48 -3.44 -14.23 2.68
C ALA A 48 -2.35 -14.88 3.56
N ASP A 49 -1.22 -14.21 3.76
CA ASP A 49 -0.09 -14.70 4.56
C ASP A 49 -0.05 -14.00 5.91
N ASP A 50 -0.52 -14.68 6.95
CA ASP A 50 -0.57 -14.16 8.32
C ASP A 50 0.83 -13.88 8.93
N SER A 51 1.91 -14.33 8.29
CA SER A 51 3.28 -13.98 8.71
C SER A 51 3.69 -12.58 8.27
N VAL A 52 3.04 -12.02 7.25
CA VAL A 52 3.37 -10.69 6.72
C VAL A 52 2.68 -9.60 7.54
N PHE A 53 3.49 -8.71 8.12
CA PHE A 53 2.96 -7.59 8.88
C PHE A 53 2.58 -6.43 7.94
N LEU A 54 1.28 -6.31 7.65
CA LEU A 54 0.71 -5.28 6.78
C LEU A 54 -0.01 -4.18 7.58
N ARG A 55 0.40 -2.93 7.38
CA ARG A 55 -0.22 -1.76 8.01
C ARG A 55 -0.34 -0.57 7.05
N VAL A 56 -1.31 0.29 7.32
CA VAL A 56 -1.40 1.64 6.72
C VAL A 56 -1.22 2.73 7.76
N PHE A 57 -0.60 3.83 7.35
CA PHE A 57 -0.60 5.08 8.09
C PHE A 57 -1.85 5.87 7.72
N VAL A 58 -2.63 6.25 8.74
CA VAL A 58 -3.80 7.12 8.58
C VAL A 58 -3.49 8.46 9.22
N VAL A 59 -3.48 9.53 8.42
CA VAL A 59 -3.25 10.91 8.86
C VAL A 59 -4.55 11.67 8.66
N ASP A 60 -5.10 12.20 9.76
CA ASP A 60 -6.33 12.99 9.76
C ASP A 60 -7.50 12.30 9.01
N GLY A 61 -7.57 10.97 9.12
CA GLY A 61 -8.61 10.12 8.52
C GLY A 61 -8.30 9.57 7.13
N GLN A 62 -7.19 9.99 6.50
CA GLN A 62 -6.80 9.57 5.16
C GLN A 62 -5.61 8.62 5.17
N VAL A 63 -5.64 7.60 4.29
CA VAL A 63 -4.51 6.69 4.09
C VAL A 63 -3.37 7.47 3.42
N ALA A 64 -2.26 7.61 4.14
CA ALA A 64 -1.09 8.36 3.69
C ALA A 64 0.05 7.46 3.20
N GLY A 65 -0.06 6.14 3.37
CA GLY A 65 0.92 5.17 2.92
C GLY A 65 0.80 3.84 3.65
N GLN A 66 1.75 2.94 3.38
CA GLN A 66 1.78 1.57 3.92
C GLN A 66 3.13 1.20 4.53
N LEU A 67 3.11 0.18 5.36
CA LEU A 67 4.28 -0.50 5.92
C LEU A 67 4.09 -2.01 5.73
N VAL A 68 5.14 -2.65 5.23
CA VAL A 68 5.22 -4.10 5.04
C VAL A 68 6.49 -4.60 5.70
N SER A 69 6.39 -5.62 6.54
CA SER A 69 7.53 -6.39 7.06
C SER A 69 7.30 -7.87 6.81
N TRP A 70 8.36 -8.54 6.35
CA TRP A 70 8.42 -9.97 6.11
C TRP A 70 9.12 -10.69 7.27
#